data_AF-A0A964AHP4-F1
#
_entry.id   AF-A0A964AHP4-F1
#
_cell.length_a   1.000
_cell.length_b   1.000
_cell.length_c   1.000
_cell.angle_alpha   90.00
_cell.angle_beta   90.00
_cell.angle_gamma   90.00
#
_symmetry.space_group_name_H-M   'P 1'
#
loop_
_entity.id
_entity.type
_entity.pdbx_description
1 polymer ?
#
loop_
_entity_poly.entity_id
_entity_poly.type
_entity_poly.pdbx_seq_one_letter_code
_entity_poly.pdbx_strand_id
1 'polypeptide(L)'
;MTRHLPLLLALVACRKDPKPGQDSGANVDTGPVIVDEDGDGSPAEEDCDDGDSNVYPGNTETPYDGLDNDCDPNTPDDDLDGDGYAAAQDCDDGDADVFPGAVEVCNGEDDDCDGTPDNAVGGTWYADADGDGFGDPAVSSQSCEGGEGTVADSSDCDDGDPAVNIAADEYCDGIDNDCDAVVDEPEAVDADTWYVDVDGDGYGDEDYPLEACAQLTGYAASDDDCDDGDANTHPDAAETCDSIDNDCDGEVDEDDAVDASSWYVDSDGDGYGNPAFESTACAQPAGYVGNADDCDDTEPDAWTGAAESCDEVDNDCDSAVDEGVLVDWYLDYDGDGYGTDASAVSACDAPTTAYVASGGDCDDNDTAYSPGATPGCDGEDYDCDGLVDNDGDGDGYADLSCGGDDCDDTDASIVPEQSGGCALGSSCLDVMGNGYSSGDGLYTIDPDGYGTGTSPYDVYCDMSTDGGGWTLVWKHAYEEVGTPTTDMRFYSSTLTPCESIGDADWCNVPQKTVIGLTEQRVTATHNGIIIYDFVGDLNSSLDSDWTGGVLANSVELVDLCTANPSAIPEPENGSHAIPGLTWDKANNGNYTSNCDTDRYGSGGTDCRWENCQLSSSMFTSPYHTQMTLHMWVR
;
A
#
# COMPACT_ATOMS: atom_id res chain seq x y z
N MET A 1 -71.07 43.13 -37.94
CA MET A 1 -71.02 44.41 -38.68
C MET A 1 -72.34 44.57 -39.42
N THR A 2 -72.99 45.72 -39.25
CA THR A 2 -74.32 46.05 -39.76
C THR A 2 -74.18 47.01 -40.96
N ARG A 3 -75.22 47.05 -41.83
CA ARG A 3 -75.56 48.06 -42.89
C ARG A 3 -75.19 47.66 -44.33
N HIS A 4 -75.94 47.94 -45.40
CA HIS A 4 -77.25 48.60 -45.63
C HIS A 4 -77.69 48.35 -47.10
N LEU A 5 -79.03 48.32 -47.32
CA LEU A 5 -79.90 48.57 -48.52
C LEU A 5 -79.39 49.64 -49.53
N PRO A 6 -80.00 49.89 -50.75
CA PRO A 6 -81.46 49.99 -51.06
C PRO A 6 -81.94 49.46 -52.45
N LEU A 7 -83.18 48.99 -52.65
CA LEU A 7 -84.48 49.69 -52.92
C LEU A 7 -84.59 50.41 -54.29
N LEU A 8 -85.41 49.89 -55.21
CA LEU A 8 -85.83 50.53 -56.47
C LEU A 8 -87.29 51.02 -56.39
N LEU A 9 -87.54 52.26 -56.81
CA LEU A 9 -88.83 52.95 -56.85
C LEU A 9 -89.01 53.54 -58.26
N ALA A 10 -90.01 53.12 -59.03
CA ALA A 10 -90.31 53.69 -60.34
C ALA A 10 -91.53 54.62 -60.29
N LEU A 11 -91.33 55.85 -60.77
CA LEU A 11 -92.29 56.96 -60.79
C LEU A 11 -93.14 56.96 -62.07
N VAL A 12 -94.40 57.37 -61.91
CA VAL A 12 -95.37 57.75 -62.93
C VAL A 12 -95.24 59.24 -63.30
N ALA A 13 -95.30 59.59 -64.60
CA ALA A 13 -95.83 60.85 -65.18
C ALA A 13 -95.69 60.78 -66.74
N CYS A 14 -96.65 60.94 -67.65
CA CYS A 14 -97.84 61.79 -67.88
C CYS A 14 -97.58 63.05 -68.75
N ARG A 15 -98.46 63.23 -69.78
CA ARG A 15 -98.80 64.39 -70.64
C ARG A 15 -98.00 64.55 -71.95
N LYS A 16 -98.59 65.02 -73.08
CA LYS A 16 -99.50 66.19 -73.21
C LYS A 16 -100.10 66.32 -74.64
N ASP A 17 -101.37 66.70 -74.75
CA ASP A 17 -102.02 67.26 -75.96
C ASP A 17 -101.34 68.58 -76.43
N PRO A 18 -101.59 69.03 -77.69
CA PRO A 18 -102.60 70.10 -77.89
C PRO A 18 -103.38 70.08 -79.24
N LYS A 19 -104.68 70.39 -79.16
CA LYS A 19 -105.53 71.07 -80.19
C LYS A 19 -105.02 72.51 -80.43
N PRO A 20 -105.32 73.28 -81.54
CA PRO A 20 -106.69 73.52 -82.04
C PRO A 20 -106.87 73.98 -83.53
N GLY A 21 -108.13 74.05 -84.00
CA GLY A 21 -108.52 74.87 -85.16
C GLY A 21 -109.95 74.63 -85.67
N GLN A 22 -110.86 75.57 -85.39
CA GLN A 22 -112.23 75.65 -85.95
C GLN A 22 -112.22 76.42 -87.28
N ASP A 23 -113.07 76.09 -88.26
CA ASP A 23 -114.23 76.94 -88.65
C ASP A 23 -115.15 76.32 -89.72
N SER A 24 -116.45 76.55 -89.51
CA SER A 24 -117.61 76.71 -90.43
C SER A 24 -117.73 75.98 -91.78
N GLY A 25 -118.90 75.37 -92.00
CA GLY A 25 -119.61 75.51 -93.29
C GLY A 25 -120.34 74.27 -93.83
N ALA A 26 -121.65 74.27 -93.64
CA ALA A 26 -122.66 73.31 -94.12
C ALA A 26 -122.60 72.83 -95.60
N ASN A 27 -123.08 71.58 -95.78
CA ASN A 27 -123.85 71.04 -96.93
C ASN A 27 -123.02 70.69 -98.19
N VAL A 28 -123.05 69.49 -98.79
CA VAL A 28 -124.12 68.48 -98.97
C VAL A 28 -123.42 67.13 -99.23
N ASP A 29 -123.95 66.06 -98.64
CA ASP A 29 -123.64 64.66 -98.92
C ASP A 29 -124.01 64.29 -100.37
N THR A 30 -123.04 63.70 -101.09
CA THR A 30 -123.26 62.57 -102.01
C THR A 30 -121.97 61.74 -102.19
N GLY A 31 -121.71 60.78 -101.28
CA GLY A 31 -120.92 59.54 -101.47
C GLY A 31 -119.40 59.66 -101.74
N PRO A 32 -118.61 58.62 -101.39
CA PRO A 32 -118.85 57.23 -101.76
C PRO A 32 -119.34 56.36 -100.61
N VAL A 33 -120.08 55.30 -100.96
CA VAL A 33 -120.31 54.16 -100.06
C VAL A 33 -118.94 53.55 -99.82
N ILE A 34 -118.51 53.55 -98.56
CA ILE A 34 -117.33 52.80 -98.15
C ILE A 34 -117.74 51.33 -98.20
N VAL A 35 -117.10 50.57 -99.09
CA VAL A 35 -117.36 49.14 -99.28
C VAL A 35 -116.42 48.40 -98.34
N ASP A 36 -117.00 47.46 -97.60
CA ASP A 36 -116.38 46.51 -96.67
C ASP A 36 -116.95 45.17 -97.18
N GLU A 37 -116.18 44.47 -98.01
CA GLU A 37 -116.68 43.35 -98.82
C GLU A 37 -116.77 42.03 -98.03
N ASP A 38 -115.94 41.84 -97.01
CA ASP A 38 -115.95 40.67 -96.12
C ASP A 38 -116.68 40.88 -94.78
N GLY A 39 -116.92 42.12 -94.37
CA GLY A 39 -117.75 42.50 -93.23
C GLY A 39 -117.03 42.53 -91.88
N ASP A 40 -115.70 42.65 -91.83
CA ASP A 40 -114.94 42.74 -90.57
C ASP A 40 -114.96 44.14 -89.90
N GLY A 41 -115.45 45.14 -90.64
CA GLY A 41 -115.59 46.52 -90.17
C GLY A 41 -114.48 47.47 -90.60
N SER A 42 -113.49 47.00 -91.37
CA SER A 42 -112.49 47.81 -92.04
C SER A 42 -112.91 48.13 -93.47
N PRO A 43 -112.74 49.37 -93.95
CA PRO A 43 -113.08 49.71 -95.32
C PRO A 43 -111.95 49.34 -96.30
N ALA A 44 -112.30 48.98 -97.53
CA ALA A 44 -111.40 48.59 -98.63
C ALA A 44 -110.17 49.50 -98.90
N GLU A 45 -110.16 50.73 -98.37
CA GLU A 45 -109.08 51.71 -98.54
C GLU A 45 -108.04 51.68 -97.40
N GLU A 46 -108.38 51.04 -96.28
CA GLU A 46 -107.51 50.80 -95.13
C GLU A 46 -107.19 49.30 -94.98
N ASP A 47 -108.02 48.43 -95.54
CA ASP A 47 -107.86 46.98 -95.55
C ASP A 47 -106.85 46.47 -96.60
N CYS A 48 -105.87 45.67 -96.17
CA CYS A 48 -104.86 45.09 -97.06
C CYS A 48 -105.36 43.86 -97.85
N ASP A 49 -106.47 43.22 -97.43
CA ASP A 49 -107.22 42.23 -98.22
C ASP A 49 -108.73 42.25 -97.87
N ASP A 50 -109.47 43.22 -98.43
CA ASP A 50 -110.94 43.43 -98.30
C ASP A 50 -111.82 42.21 -98.74
N GLY A 51 -111.20 41.09 -99.10
CA GLY A 51 -111.86 39.81 -99.37
C GLY A 51 -111.70 38.75 -98.27
N ASP A 52 -110.90 38.99 -97.23
CA ASP A 52 -110.65 38.09 -96.10
C ASP A 52 -110.83 38.78 -94.75
N SER A 53 -111.95 38.48 -94.08
CA SER A 53 -112.31 39.02 -92.76
C SER A 53 -111.32 38.73 -91.60
N ASN A 54 -110.22 38.02 -91.87
CA ASN A 54 -109.11 37.79 -90.93
C ASN A 54 -107.87 38.62 -91.29
N VAL A 55 -107.97 39.56 -92.22
CA VAL A 55 -106.88 40.44 -92.66
C VAL A 55 -107.40 41.87 -92.59
N TYR A 56 -107.04 42.61 -91.56
CA TYR A 56 -107.49 44.00 -91.39
C TYR A 56 -106.59 44.80 -90.43
N PRO A 57 -106.54 46.14 -90.56
CA PRO A 57 -105.68 46.99 -89.74
C PRO A 57 -105.82 46.76 -88.23
N GLY A 58 -104.73 46.34 -87.59
CA GLY A 58 -104.67 46.09 -86.15
C GLY A 58 -105.40 44.83 -85.68
N ASN A 59 -105.64 43.88 -86.58
CA ASN A 59 -105.94 42.49 -86.20
C ASN A 59 -104.75 41.88 -85.43
N THR A 60 -104.87 40.64 -84.96
CA THR A 60 -103.72 39.90 -84.41
C THR A 60 -103.14 39.01 -85.50
N GLU A 61 -101.82 39.08 -85.71
CA GLU A 61 -101.10 38.14 -86.58
C GLU A 61 -101.37 36.69 -86.19
N THR A 62 -101.67 35.89 -87.21
CA THR A 62 -101.82 34.45 -87.12
C THR A 62 -100.49 33.83 -87.53
N PRO A 63 -99.72 33.25 -86.59
CA PRO A 63 -98.36 32.81 -86.91
C PRO A 63 -98.32 31.82 -88.08
N TYR A 64 -97.44 32.09 -89.04
CA TYR A 64 -97.10 31.25 -90.19
C TYR A 64 -98.24 30.92 -91.17
N ASP A 65 -99.28 31.75 -91.27
CA ASP A 65 -100.31 31.58 -92.30
C ASP A 65 -99.94 32.25 -93.63
N GLY A 66 -98.84 33.03 -93.64
CA GLY A 66 -98.28 33.72 -94.79
C GLY A 66 -99.08 34.94 -95.23
N LEU A 67 -99.96 35.43 -94.36
CA LEU A 67 -100.74 36.65 -94.52
C LEU A 67 -100.23 37.69 -93.52
N ASP A 68 -100.26 38.97 -93.93
CA ASP A 68 -100.08 40.11 -93.04
C ASP A 68 -101.46 40.41 -92.44
N ASN A 69 -101.83 39.73 -91.35
CA ASN A 69 -103.20 39.76 -90.85
C ASN A 69 -103.59 41.12 -90.28
N ASP A 70 -102.63 41.90 -89.77
CA ASP A 70 -102.86 43.20 -89.13
C ASP A 70 -102.53 44.41 -90.02
N CYS A 71 -102.09 44.16 -91.26
CA CYS A 71 -101.70 45.13 -92.27
C CYS A 71 -100.53 46.04 -91.84
N ASP A 72 -99.72 45.66 -90.85
CA ASP A 72 -98.48 46.32 -90.46
C ASP A 72 -97.27 45.49 -90.91
N PRO A 73 -96.51 45.94 -91.93
CA PRO A 73 -95.34 45.21 -92.42
C PRO A 73 -94.16 45.16 -91.43
N ASN A 74 -94.31 45.74 -90.22
CA ASN A 74 -93.33 45.66 -89.14
C ASN A 74 -93.68 44.63 -88.06
N THR A 75 -94.78 43.88 -88.21
CA THR A 75 -95.17 42.74 -87.38
C THR A 75 -95.26 41.48 -88.25
N PRO A 76 -94.12 40.97 -88.77
CA PRO A 76 -94.14 39.78 -89.62
C PRO A 76 -94.73 38.57 -88.87
N ASP A 77 -95.53 37.75 -89.55
CA ASP A 77 -96.10 36.51 -89.02
C ASP A 77 -95.09 35.36 -88.92
N ASP A 78 -93.84 35.62 -89.34
CA ASP A 78 -92.75 34.66 -89.51
C ASP A 78 -91.53 34.91 -88.59
N ASP A 79 -91.62 35.83 -87.62
CA ASP A 79 -90.64 36.12 -86.55
C ASP A 79 -91.40 36.25 -85.21
N LEU A 80 -91.68 35.12 -84.55
CA LEU A 80 -92.63 35.05 -83.43
C LEU A 80 -92.05 35.60 -82.10
N ASP A 81 -90.73 35.59 -81.90
CA ASP A 81 -90.06 36.10 -80.70
C ASP A 81 -89.42 37.50 -80.84
N GLY A 82 -89.32 38.01 -82.07
CA GLY A 82 -88.93 39.38 -82.39
C GLY A 82 -87.42 39.64 -82.37
N ASP A 83 -86.61 38.62 -82.58
CA ASP A 83 -85.15 38.70 -82.57
C ASP A 83 -84.55 39.22 -83.91
N GLY A 84 -85.38 39.26 -84.96
CA GLY A 84 -85.06 39.74 -86.29
C GLY A 84 -84.67 38.67 -87.30
N TYR A 85 -84.78 37.39 -86.97
CA TYR A 85 -84.66 36.26 -87.87
C TYR A 85 -86.04 35.64 -88.11
N ALA A 86 -86.29 35.20 -89.34
CA ALA A 86 -87.55 34.52 -89.67
C ALA A 86 -87.40 33.01 -89.44
N ALA A 87 -88.49 32.30 -89.17
CA ALA A 87 -88.57 30.86 -88.89
C ALA A 87 -87.87 29.92 -89.90
N ALA A 88 -87.53 30.41 -91.10
CA ALA A 88 -86.76 29.66 -92.09
C ALA A 88 -85.23 29.68 -91.84
N GLN A 89 -84.78 30.59 -90.98
CA GLN A 89 -83.39 30.87 -90.63
C GLN A 89 -83.16 30.65 -89.14
N ASP A 90 -84.19 30.90 -88.33
CA ASP A 90 -84.24 30.60 -86.91
C ASP A 90 -84.58 29.12 -86.66
N CYS A 91 -83.79 28.47 -85.82
CA CYS A 91 -84.01 27.09 -85.43
C CYS A 91 -84.99 26.92 -84.25
N ASP A 92 -85.28 27.98 -83.48
CA ASP A 92 -86.39 28.07 -82.52
C ASP A 92 -86.99 29.48 -82.49
N ASP A 93 -87.86 29.77 -83.47
CA ASP A 93 -88.58 31.05 -83.66
C ASP A 93 -89.48 31.49 -82.47
N GLY A 94 -89.51 30.74 -81.37
CA GLY A 94 -90.19 31.08 -80.14
C GLY A 94 -89.27 31.56 -79.01
N ASP A 95 -87.96 31.57 -79.21
CA ASP A 95 -86.94 31.98 -78.24
C ASP A 95 -85.90 32.95 -78.84
N ALA A 96 -86.03 34.23 -78.49
CA ALA A 96 -85.19 35.31 -79.02
C ALA A 96 -83.68 35.23 -78.63
N ASP A 97 -83.30 34.27 -77.78
CA ASP A 97 -81.89 33.99 -77.47
C ASP A 97 -81.28 32.90 -78.40
N VAL A 98 -82.09 32.23 -79.24
CA VAL A 98 -81.70 31.19 -80.20
C VAL A 98 -81.81 31.74 -81.62
N PHE A 99 -80.68 32.03 -82.27
CA PHE A 99 -80.67 32.59 -83.61
C PHE A 99 -79.34 32.44 -84.34
N PRO A 100 -79.30 32.54 -85.69
CA PRO A 100 -78.07 32.45 -86.45
C PRO A 100 -76.94 33.38 -85.95
N GLY A 101 -75.90 32.78 -85.39
CA GLY A 101 -74.76 33.50 -84.84
C GLY A 101 -74.94 34.05 -83.42
N ALA A 102 -75.91 33.56 -82.65
CA ALA A 102 -75.95 33.72 -81.21
C ALA A 102 -74.68 33.15 -80.55
N VAL A 103 -74.49 33.42 -79.26
CA VAL A 103 -73.37 32.83 -78.51
C VAL A 103 -73.88 31.57 -77.85
N GLU A 104 -73.33 30.44 -78.27
CA GLU A 104 -73.57 29.14 -77.67
C GLU A 104 -73.35 29.17 -76.15
N VAL A 105 -74.33 28.64 -75.43
CA VAL A 105 -74.29 28.37 -74.00
C VAL A 105 -74.59 26.89 -73.78
N CYS A 106 -74.06 26.31 -72.70
CA CYS A 106 -74.23 24.88 -72.44
C CYS A 106 -75.65 24.58 -71.88
N ASN A 107 -76.69 24.69 -72.70
CA ASN A 107 -78.10 24.49 -72.35
C ASN A 107 -78.77 23.30 -73.07
N GLY A 108 -78.09 22.66 -74.03
CA GLY A 108 -78.63 21.58 -74.85
C GLY A 108 -79.32 22.03 -76.13
N GLU A 109 -79.27 23.33 -76.45
CA GLU A 109 -79.88 23.96 -77.62
C GLU A 109 -78.79 24.35 -78.63
N ASP A 110 -79.18 24.52 -79.90
CA ASP A 110 -78.31 25.00 -80.98
C ASP A 110 -78.50 26.51 -81.06
N ASP A 111 -78.01 27.24 -80.05
CA ASP A 111 -78.31 28.67 -79.88
C ASP A 111 -77.92 29.46 -81.14
N ASP A 112 -76.85 29.09 -81.84
CA ASP A 112 -76.34 29.79 -83.02
C ASP A 112 -76.83 29.24 -84.37
N CYS A 113 -77.69 28.21 -84.33
CA CYS A 113 -78.27 27.50 -85.47
C CYS A 113 -77.23 27.01 -86.51
N ASP A 114 -76.00 26.71 -86.12
CA ASP A 114 -74.96 26.19 -87.02
C ASP A 114 -75.05 24.67 -87.24
N GLY A 115 -75.96 24.00 -86.54
CA GLY A 115 -76.21 22.56 -86.60
C GLY A 115 -75.37 21.76 -85.61
N THR A 116 -74.68 22.42 -84.67
CA THR A 116 -73.91 21.79 -83.59
C THR A 116 -74.26 22.39 -82.23
N PRO A 117 -75.28 21.82 -81.54
CA PRO A 117 -75.63 22.24 -80.18
C PRO A 117 -74.45 22.21 -79.21
N ASP A 118 -74.40 23.18 -78.30
CA ASP A 118 -73.44 23.33 -77.21
C ASP A 118 -71.97 23.34 -77.66
N ASN A 119 -71.65 23.95 -78.82
CA ASN A 119 -70.26 24.01 -79.30
C ASN A 119 -69.40 25.08 -78.57
N ALA A 120 -69.98 25.70 -77.54
CA ALA A 120 -69.37 26.68 -76.65
C ALA A 120 -68.11 26.18 -75.95
N VAL A 121 -67.26 27.13 -75.53
CA VAL A 121 -66.22 26.86 -74.53
C VAL A 121 -66.90 26.72 -73.16
N GLY A 122 -67.19 25.48 -72.76
CA GLY A 122 -67.80 25.17 -71.46
C GLY A 122 -66.88 25.33 -70.24
N GLY A 123 -67.23 24.66 -69.15
CA GLY A 123 -66.44 24.64 -67.92
C GLY A 123 -65.04 24.05 -68.12
N THR A 124 -64.11 24.38 -67.23
CA THR A 124 -62.81 23.69 -67.16
C THR A 124 -62.96 22.49 -66.24
N TRP A 125 -62.55 21.32 -66.73
CA TRP A 125 -62.60 20.05 -66.04
C TRP A 125 -61.20 19.47 -65.94
N TYR A 126 -60.84 18.99 -64.76
CA TYR A 126 -59.52 18.44 -64.41
C TYR A 126 -59.60 16.92 -64.43
N ALA A 127 -58.55 16.25 -64.87
CA ALA A 127 -58.49 14.78 -64.78
C ALA A 127 -58.59 14.34 -63.32
N ASP A 128 -59.35 13.29 -63.07
CA ASP A 128 -59.55 12.63 -61.77
C ASP A 128 -59.28 11.13 -62.00
N ALA A 129 -58.01 10.76 -61.96
CA ALA A 129 -57.55 9.43 -62.35
C ALA A 129 -57.66 8.39 -61.24
N ASP A 130 -57.72 8.79 -59.98
CA ASP A 130 -57.94 7.91 -58.82
C ASP A 130 -59.41 7.86 -58.33
N GLY A 131 -60.24 8.83 -58.72
CA GLY A 131 -61.67 8.86 -58.45
C GLY A 131 -62.04 9.42 -57.08
N ASP A 132 -61.21 10.26 -56.46
CA ASP A 132 -61.47 10.85 -55.14
C ASP A 132 -62.39 12.09 -55.17
N GLY A 133 -62.57 12.69 -56.36
CA GLY A 133 -63.42 13.84 -56.60
C GLY A 133 -62.69 15.18 -56.70
N PHE A 134 -61.37 15.19 -56.53
CA PHE A 134 -60.45 16.29 -56.84
C PHE A 134 -59.69 15.93 -58.12
N GLY A 135 -59.03 16.92 -58.75
CA GLY A 135 -58.40 16.65 -60.04
C GLY A 135 -57.16 17.48 -60.30
N ASP A 136 -56.29 16.96 -61.18
CA ASP A 136 -54.96 17.49 -61.45
C ASP A 136 -55.04 18.89 -62.09
N PRO A 137 -54.57 19.97 -61.41
CA PRO A 137 -54.55 21.32 -61.97
C PRO A 137 -53.64 21.45 -63.21
N ALA A 138 -52.70 20.52 -63.43
CA ALA A 138 -51.85 20.48 -64.61
C ALA A 138 -52.51 19.79 -65.82
N VAL A 139 -53.57 19.00 -65.63
CA VAL A 139 -54.27 18.26 -66.67
C VAL A 139 -55.74 18.66 -66.73
N SER A 140 -56.02 19.73 -67.49
CA SER A 140 -57.37 20.26 -67.68
C SER A 140 -57.86 20.20 -69.13
N SER A 141 -59.17 20.09 -69.32
CA SER A 141 -59.87 20.22 -70.60
C SER A 141 -61.07 21.16 -70.48
N GLN A 142 -61.54 21.72 -71.60
CA GLN A 142 -62.73 22.57 -71.64
C GLN A 142 -63.87 21.85 -72.35
N SER A 143 -65.03 21.75 -71.70
CA SER A 143 -66.23 21.12 -72.24
C SER A 143 -67.48 21.54 -71.46
N CYS A 144 -68.64 21.47 -72.11
CA CYS A 144 -69.92 21.79 -71.47
C CYS A 144 -70.28 20.82 -70.35
N GLU A 145 -69.99 19.54 -70.55
CA GLU A 145 -70.12 18.50 -69.53
C GLU A 145 -68.74 17.90 -69.22
N GLY A 146 -68.53 17.46 -67.99
CA GLY A 146 -67.32 16.74 -67.59
C GLY A 146 -67.23 15.41 -68.31
N GLY A 147 -66.10 15.15 -68.97
CA GLY A 147 -65.82 13.84 -69.53
C GLY A 147 -65.73 12.77 -68.43
N GLU A 148 -65.87 11.49 -68.81
CA GLU A 148 -65.62 10.39 -67.88
C GLU A 148 -64.18 10.50 -67.30
N GLY A 149 -64.06 10.48 -65.98
CA GLY A 149 -62.78 10.66 -65.27
C GLY A 149 -62.30 12.11 -65.19
N THR A 150 -63.23 13.07 -65.13
CA THR A 150 -62.89 14.48 -64.87
C THR A 150 -63.83 15.12 -63.85
N VAL A 151 -63.32 16.09 -63.09
CA VAL A 151 -64.05 16.84 -62.07
C VAL A 151 -63.82 18.35 -62.20
N ALA A 152 -64.66 19.16 -61.56
CA ALA A 152 -64.57 20.62 -61.64
C ALA A 152 -63.59 21.21 -60.61
N ASP A 153 -63.31 20.48 -59.53
CA ASP A 153 -62.34 20.87 -58.51
C ASP A 153 -60.92 20.53 -59.00
N SER A 154 -59.96 21.40 -58.72
CA SER A 154 -58.57 21.28 -59.21
C SER A 154 -57.56 21.14 -58.09
N SER A 155 -58.00 20.67 -56.93
CA SER A 155 -57.26 20.78 -55.66
C SER A 155 -56.59 19.45 -55.28
N ASP A 156 -56.03 18.77 -56.28
CA ASP A 156 -55.30 17.51 -56.16
C ASP A 156 -53.86 17.71 -56.65
N CYS A 157 -52.89 17.30 -55.84
CA CYS A 157 -51.47 17.41 -56.15
C CYS A 157 -50.81 16.07 -56.55
N ASP A 158 -51.50 14.92 -56.40
CA ASP A 158 -51.12 13.61 -56.93
C ASP A 158 -52.36 12.80 -57.36
N ASP A 159 -52.84 13.06 -58.59
CA ASP A 159 -53.98 12.44 -59.28
C ASP A 159 -53.88 10.89 -59.45
N GLY A 160 -52.81 10.28 -58.95
CA GLY A 160 -52.66 8.83 -58.88
C GLY A 160 -52.98 8.22 -57.52
N ASP A 161 -53.18 9.03 -56.47
CA ASP A 161 -53.35 8.58 -55.09
C ASP A 161 -54.53 9.28 -54.39
N PRO A 162 -55.64 8.56 -54.12
CA PRO A 162 -56.87 9.16 -53.56
C PRO A 162 -56.73 9.59 -52.10
N ALA A 163 -55.54 9.44 -51.51
CA ALA A 163 -55.19 9.94 -50.19
C ALA A 163 -54.43 11.28 -50.25
N VAL A 164 -54.21 11.86 -51.43
CA VAL A 164 -53.44 13.10 -51.64
C VAL A 164 -54.31 14.15 -52.32
N ASN A 165 -54.99 14.99 -51.54
CA ASN A 165 -55.86 16.06 -52.02
C ASN A 165 -56.11 17.08 -50.91
N ILE A 166 -56.68 18.24 -51.25
CA ILE A 166 -56.95 19.35 -50.31
C ILE A 166 -57.80 19.02 -49.07
N ALA A 167 -58.46 17.87 -49.04
CA ALA A 167 -59.29 17.42 -47.93
C ALA A 167 -58.73 16.20 -47.20
N ALA A 168 -57.53 15.74 -47.57
CA ALA A 168 -56.81 14.68 -46.86
C ALA A 168 -56.28 15.19 -45.50
N ASP A 169 -56.01 14.25 -44.60
CA ASP A 169 -55.24 14.53 -43.39
C ASP A 169 -53.75 14.44 -43.73
N GLU A 170 -52.92 15.28 -43.12
CA GLU A 170 -51.46 15.24 -43.29
C GLU A 170 -50.81 14.17 -42.42
N TYR A 171 -49.78 13.50 -42.95
CA TYR A 171 -48.97 12.51 -42.27
C TYR A 171 -47.48 12.81 -42.43
N CYS A 172 -46.66 12.36 -41.49
CA CYS A 172 -45.21 12.49 -41.51
C CYS A 172 -44.54 11.47 -42.45
N ASP A 173 -44.92 11.42 -43.73
CA ASP A 173 -44.47 10.43 -44.71
C ASP A 173 -43.63 10.98 -45.87
N GLY A 174 -43.39 12.30 -45.88
CA GLY A 174 -42.63 13.03 -46.89
C GLY A 174 -43.44 13.43 -48.13
N ILE A 175 -44.77 13.28 -48.09
CA ILE A 175 -45.74 13.70 -49.10
C ILE A 175 -46.54 14.87 -48.50
N ASP A 176 -46.93 15.82 -49.35
CA ASP A 176 -47.90 16.86 -49.02
C ASP A 176 -49.29 16.26 -49.28
N ASN A 177 -49.85 15.56 -48.30
CA ASN A 177 -51.10 14.82 -48.46
C ASN A 177 -52.28 15.79 -48.62
N ASP A 178 -52.28 16.90 -47.90
CA ASP A 178 -53.37 17.88 -47.94
C ASP A 178 -53.19 19.00 -48.98
N CYS A 179 -52.16 18.91 -49.82
CA CYS A 179 -51.88 19.80 -50.95
C CYS A 179 -51.86 21.30 -50.59
N ASP A 180 -51.49 21.66 -49.37
CA ASP A 180 -51.39 23.06 -48.92
C ASP A 180 -50.01 23.70 -49.25
N ALA A 181 -49.09 22.91 -49.81
CA ALA A 181 -47.70 23.20 -50.14
C ALA A 181 -46.71 23.15 -48.97
N VAL A 182 -47.09 22.57 -47.83
CA VAL A 182 -46.24 22.30 -46.66
C VAL A 182 -46.18 20.80 -46.42
N VAL A 183 -45.09 20.17 -46.88
CA VAL A 183 -44.82 18.75 -46.59
C VAL A 183 -44.53 18.54 -45.11
N ASP A 184 -45.18 17.54 -44.50
CA ASP A 184 -44.91 17.06 -43.14
C ASP A 184 -45.03 18.18 -42.07
N GLU A 185 -46.18 18.84 -42.00
CA GLU A 185 -46.38 19.94 -41.04
C GLU A 185 -46.50 19.45 -39.57
N PRO A 186 -46.23 20.32 -38.57
CA PRO A 186 -46.25 19.95 -37.15
C PRO A 186 -47.59 19.39 -36.66
N GLU A 187 -48.70 19.77 -37.31
CA GLU A 187 -50.06 19.34 -36.99
C GLU A 187 -50.47 18.02 -37.66
N ALA A 188 -49.56 17.35 -38.37
CA ALA A 188 -49.78 16.03 -38.96
C ALA A 188 -50.33 15.02 -37.93
N VAL A 189 -51.18 14.11 -38.39
CA VAL A 189 -51.94 13.19 -37.53
C VAL A 189 -51.04 12.24 -36.73
N ASP A 190 -49.88 11.88 -37.28
CA ASP A 190 -48.86 11.04 -36.67
C ASP A 190 -47.58 11.79 -36.31
N ALA A 191 -47.67 13.11 -36.12
CA ALA A 191 -46.60 13.88 -35.50
C ALA A 191 -46.30 13.32 -34.10
N ASP A 192 -45.00 13.23 -33.79
CA ASP A 192 -44.54 12.87 -32.45
C ASP A 192 -44.50 14.12 -31.56
N THR A 193 -44.79 13.95 -30.28
CA THR A 193 -44.60 14.99 -29.28
C THR A 193 -43.14 15.03 -28.84
N TRP A 194 -42.53 16.21 -28.87
CA TRP A 194 -41.17 16.48 -28.40
C TRP A 194 -41.19 17.49 -27.25
N TYR A 195 -40.34 17.32 -26.27
CA TYR A 195 -40.26 18.15 -25.06
C TYR A 195 -38.99 18.99 -25.10
N VAL A 196 -39.04 20.23 -24.62
CA VAL A 196 -37.83 21.07 -24.61
C VAL A 196 -36.77 20.40 -23.73
N ASP A 197 -35.52 20.37 -24.23
CA ASP A 197 -34.36 19.77 -23.57
C ASP A 197 -33.28 20.86 -23.49
N VAL A 198 -33.26 21.60 -22.38
CA VAL A 198 -32.45 22.81 -22.22
C VAL A 198 -31.00 22.48 -21.88
N ASP A 199 -30.73 21.39 -21.15
CA ASP A 199 -29.39 21.00 -20.71
C ASP A 199 -28.71 19.95 -21.62
N GLY A 200 -29.47 19.25 -22.46
CA GLY A 200 -29.00 18.34 -23.49
C GLY A 200 -28.76 16.91 -23.02
N ASP A 201 -29.42 16.43 -21.97
CA ASP A 201 -29.27 15.05 -21.47
C ASP A 201 -30.15 14.01 -22.19
N GLY A 202 -31.16 14.47 -22.94
CA GLY A 202 -32.06 13.64 -23.73
C GLY A 202 -33.42 13.35 -23.08
N TYR A 203 -33.69 13.93 -21.92
CA TYR A 203 -35.01 14.09 -21.30
C TYR A 203 -35.44 15.55 -21.45
N GLY A 204 -36.72 15.84 -21.24
CA GLY A 204 -37.22 17.19 -21.42
C GLY A 204 -38.43 17.50 -20.56
N ASP A 205 -38.82 18.77 -20.53
CA ASP A 205 -39.85 19.30 -19.63
C ASP A 205 -41.29 18.99 -20.14
N GLU A 206 -42.07 18.25 -19.34
CA GLU A 206 -43.48 17.91 -19.60
C GLU A 206 -44.39 19.13 -19.83
N ASP A 207 -44.05 20.29 -19.27
CA ASP A 207 -44.84 21.52 -19.38
C ASP A 207 -44.68 22.23 -20.75
N TYR A 208 -43.68 21.83 -21.57
CA TYR A 208 -43.38 22.46 -22.86
C TYR A 208 -43.32 21.47 -24.04
N PRO A 209 -44.43 20.77 -24.34
CA PRO A 209 -44.51 19.89 -25.51
C PRO A 209 -44.59 20.67 -26.83
N LEU A 210 -44.05 20.07 -27.88
CA LEU A 210 -44.09 20.54 -29.26
C LEU A 210 -44.28 19.34 -30.21
N GLU A 211 -45.37 19.34 -30.97
CA GLU A 211 -45.59 18.34 -32.02
C GLU A 211 -44.67 18.61 -33.21
N ALA A 212 -44.04 17.55 -33.74
CA ALA A 212 -43.31 17.59 -35.00
C ALA A 212 -43.03 16.19 -35.57
N CYS A 213 -42.91 16.10 -36.89
CA CYS A 213 -42.57 14.87 -37.59
C CYS A 213 -41.14 14.36 -37.37
N ALA A 214 -40.25 15.18 -36.79
CA ALA A 214 -38.88 14.80 -36.48
C ALA A 214 -38.32 15.57 -35.29
N GLN A 215 -37.38 14.95 -34.57
CA GLN A 215 -36.71 15.55 -33.42
C GLN A 215 -36.07 16.90 -33.78
N LEU A 216 -36.49 17.95 -33.08
CA LEU A 216 -35.86 19.25 -33.18
C LEU A 216 -34.58 19.30 -32.32
N THR A 217 -33.63 20.14 -32.72
CA THR A 217 -32.44 20.38 -31.89
C THR A 217 -32.84 21.12 -30.61
N GLY A 218 -32.45 20.57 -29.45
CA GLY A 218 -32.84 21.09 -28.13
C GLY A 218 -34.22 20.59 -27.67
N TYR A 219 -34.66 19.45 -28.19
CA TYR A 219 -35.86 18.76 -27.75
C TYR A 219 -35.59 17.25 -27.58
N ALA A 220 -36.23 16.64 -26.60
CA ALA A 220 -36.20 15.23 -26.24
C ALA A 220 -37.53 14.52 -26.58
N ALA A 221 -37.49 13.20 -26.67
CA ALA A 221 -38.70 12.37 -26.88
C ALA A 221 -39.39 11.97 -25.57
N SER A 222 -38.67 12.03 -24.45
CA SER A 222 -39.19 11.73 -23.11
C SER A 222 -39.44 13.05 -22.37
N ASP A 223 -40.50 13.06 -21.57
CA ASP A 223 -40.95 14.14 -20.70
C ASP A 223 -40.66 13.92 -19.21
N ASP A 224 -39.81 12.94 -18.92
CA ASP A 224 -39.61 12.45 -17.56
C ASP A 224 -38.54 13.25 -16.79
N ASP A 225 -38.12 14.42 -17.28
CA ASP A 225 -37.13 15.29 -16.63
C ASP A 225 -37.76 16.12 -15.50
N CYS A 226 -37.21 15.98 -14.29
CA CYS A 226 -37.69 16.74 -13.12
C CYS A 226 -36.95 18.07 -12.89
N ASP A 227 -35.81 18.33 -13.55
CA ASP A 227 -35.15 19.64 -13.63
C ASP A 227 -34.35 19.80 -14.96
N ASP A 228 -35.06 20.21 -16.02
CA ASP A 228 -34.54 20.48 -17.39
C ASP A 228 -33.37 21.52 -17.46
N GLY A 229 -33.01 22.11 -16.32
CA GLY A 229 -31.82 22.95 -16.18
C GLY A 229 -30.54 22.23 -15.76
N ASP A 230 -30.61 20.95 -15.36
CA ASP A 230 -29.51 20.15 -14.84
C ASP A 230 -29.43 18.73 -15.43
N ALA A 231 -28.47 18.54 -16.32
CA ALA A 231 -28.21 17.28 -17.03
C ALA A 231 -27.80 16.07 -16.15
N ASN A 232 -27.88 16.19 -14.82
CA ASN A 232 -27.69 15.10 -13.87
C ASN A 232 -28.98 14.81 -13.06
N THR A 233 -30.12 15.34 -13.50
CA THR A 233 -31.41 15.22 -12.83
C THR A 233 -32.45 14.68 -13.81
N HIS A 234 -32.42 13.38 -14.05
CA HIS A 234 -33.26 12.68 -15.02
C HIS A 234 -33.37 11.17 -14.69
N PRO A 235 -34.37 10.42 -15.19
CA PRO A 235 -34.65 9.03 -14.80
C PRO A 235 -33.54 7.98 -14.92
N ASP A 236 -32.53 8.27 -15.71
CA ASP A 236 -31.37 7.40 -15.94
C ASP A 236 -30.11 7.91 -15.20
N ALA A 237 -30.22 9.02 -14.45
CA ALA A 237 -29.14 9.56 -13.66
C ALA A 237 -28.83 8.64 -12.48
N ALA A 238 -27.63 8.79 -11.93
CA ALA A 238 -27.24 8.04 -10.75
C ALA A 238 -27.53 8.89 -9.52
N GLU A 239 -28.19 8.30 -8.53
CA GLU A 239 -28.53 9.00 -7.31
C GLU A 239 -27.34 9.39 -6.45
N THR A 240 -27.40 10.58 -5.88
CA THR A 240 -26.35 11.15 -5.04
C THR A 240 -26.91 11.76 -3.76
N CYS A 241 -26.13 11.71 -2.69
CA CYS A 241 -26.51 12.24 -1.38
C CYS A 241 -26.40 13.78 -1.31
N ASP A 242 -27.09 14.53 -2.16
CA ASP A 242 -27.04 15.99 -2.27
C ASP A 242 -28.37 16.72 -1.99
N SER A 243 -29.39 15.97 -1.57
CA SER A 243 -30.77 16.39 -1.29
C SER A 243 -31.57 16.84 -2.51
N ILE A 244 -31.19 16.34 -3.68
CA ILE A 244 -31.94 16.39 -4.93
C ILE A 244 -32.40 14.95 -5.25
N ASP A 245 -33.55 14.83 -5.92
CA ASP A 245 -34.01 13.59 -6.55
C ASP A 245 -33.36 13.58 -7.94
N ASN A 246 -32.18 12.95 -8.07
CA ASN A 246 -31.40 12.96 -9.30
C ASN A 246 -32.01 12.04 -10.36
N ASP A 247 -32.64 10.93 -9.98
CA ASP A 247 -33.22 9.93 -10.87
C ASP A 247 -34.74 10.05 -11.04
N CYS A 248 -35.32 11.15 -10.54
CA CYS A 248 -36.71 11.53 -10.70
C CYS A 248 -37.72 10.40 -10.34
N ASP A 249 -37.35 9.49 -9.43
CA ASP A 249 -38.22 8.38 -9.02
C ASP A 249 -39.21 8.76 -7.89
N GLY A 250 -39.00 9.94 -7.29
CA GLY A 250 -39.82 10.56 -6.27
C GLY A 250 -39.35 10.34 -4.83
N GLU A 251 -38.28 9.58 -4.61
CA GLU A 251 -37.53 9.57 -3.36
C GLU A 251 -36.34 10.57 -3.45
N VAL A 252 -35.68 10.84 -2.33
CA VAL A 252 -34.55 11.80 -2.27
C VAL A 252 -33.49 11.17 -1.39
N ASP A 253 -32.24 11.14 -1.85
CA ASP A 253 -31.08 10.63 -1.13
C ASP A 253 -31.26 9.17 -0.67
N GLU A 254 -31.45 8.23 -1.60
CA GLU A 254 -31.67 6.81 -1.33
C GLU A 254 -30.45 6.16 -0.66
N ASP A 255 -30.69 5.07 0.08
CA ASP A 255 -29.63 4.33 0.77
C ASP A 255 -28.61 3.68 -0.20
N ASP A 256 -28.95 3.50 -1.47
CA ASP A 256 -28.09 2.97 -2.53
C ASP A 256 -27.51 4.02 -3.48
N ALA A 257 -27.63 5.31 -3.14
CA ALA A 257 -26.95 6.40 -3.82
C ALA A 257 -25.45 6.12 -3.97
N VAL A 258 -24.85 6.57 -5.08
CA VAL A 258 -23.49 6.15 -5.47
C VAL A 258 -22.39 6.64 -4.53
N ASP A 259 -22.66 7.70 -3.76
CA ASP A 259 -21.78 8.26 -2.74
C ASP A 259 -22.31 8.07 -1.31
N ALA A 260 -23.30 7.19 -1.12
CA ALA A 260 -23.79 6.83 0.18
C ALA A 260 -22.68 6.26 1.07
N SER A 261 -22.63 6.73 2.32
CA SER A 261 -21.59 6.38 3.27
C SER A 261 -21.88 5.03 3.93
N SER A 262 -20.82 4.30 4.28
CA SER A 262 -20.93 3.12 5.14
C SER A 262 -21.05 3.53 6.60
N TRP A 263 -21.99 2.91 7.29
CA TRP A 263 -22.28 3.08 8.70
C TRP A 263 -22.21 1.71 9.39
N TYR A 264 -21.71 1.68 10.61
CA TYR A 264 -21.51 0.46 11.40
C TYR A 264 -22.30 0.58 12.69
N VAL A 265 -23.00 -0.48 13.10
CA VAL A 265 -23.81 -0.46 14.32
C VAL A 265 -22.93 -0.14 15.54
N ASP A 266 -23.46 0.67 16.45
CA ASP A 266 -22.88 1.08 17.73
C ASP A 266 -23.91 0.74 18.82
N SER A 267 -23.86 -0.51 19.30
CA SER A 267 -24.87 -1.10 20.17
C SER A 267 -24.66 -0.72 21.65
N ASP A 268 -23.42 -0.45 22.06
CA ASP A 268 -23.08 -0.10 23.44
C ASP A 268 -22.98 1.42 23.68
N GLY A 269 -22.88 2.22 22.61
CA GLY A 269 -22.93 3.67 22.61
C GLY A 269 -21.58 4.34 22.89
N ASP A 270 -20.45 3.68 22.65
CA ASP A 270 -19.11 4.22 22.85
C ASP A 270 -18.63 5.13 21.71
N GLY A 271 -19.28 5.05 20.54
CA GLY A 271 -18.99 5.84 19.35
C GLY A 271 -18.11 5.15 18.30
N TYR A 272 -17.76 3.88 18.52
CA TYR A 272 -17.10 3.00 17.57
C TYR A 272 -18.08 1.95 17.05
N GLY A 273 -17.81 1.46 15.84
CA GLY A 273 -18.79 0.68 15.09
C GLY A 273 -18.31 -0.71 14.72
N ASN A 274 -19.21 -1.68 14.78
CA ASN A 274 -18.90 -3.07 14.51
C ASN A 274 -18.69 -3.35 13.00
N PRO A 275 -17.50 -3.78 12.54
CA PRO A 275 -17.22 -4.07 11.14
C PRO A 275 -18.02 -5.26 10.57
N ALA A 276 -18.61 -6.10 11.41
CA ALA A 276 -19.44 -7.23 10.98
C ALA A 276 -20.88 -6.83 10.60
N PHE A 277 -21.32 -5.62 10.98
CA PHE A 277 -22.69 -5.14 10.79
C PHE A 277 -22.68 -3.74 10.18
N GLU A 278 -22.50 -3.75 8.86
CA GLU A 278 -22.49 -2.58 7.98
C GLU A 278 -23.89 -2.28 7.40
N SER A 279 -24.19 -1.00 7.26
CA SER A 279 -25.32 -0.45 6.50
C SER A 279 -24.86 0.74 5.67
N THR A 280 -25.29 0.82 4.41
CA THR A 280 -25.05 2.00 3.56
C THR A 280 -26.25 2.94 3.66
N ALA A 281 -26.00 4.24 3.81
CA ALA A 281 -27.04 5.28 3.83
C ALA A 281 -26.44 6.67 3.61
N CYS A 282 -27.21 7.61 3.05
CA CYS A 282 -26.79 9.00 2.93
C CYS A 282 -26.68 9.71 4.30
N ALA A 283 -27.64 9.45 5.18
CA ALA A 283 -27.65 9.98 6.54
C ALA A 283 -27.32 8.88 7.56
N GLN A 284 -26.62 9.26 8.65
CA GLN A 284 -26.33 8.36 9.77
C GLN A 284 -27.59 7.68 10.30
N PRO A 285 -27.74 6.35 10.15
CA PRO A 285 -28.84 5.62 10.74
C PRO A 285 -28.78 5.71 12.27
N ALA A 286 -29.94 5.66 12.93
CA ALA A 286 -29.99 5.70 14.38
C ALA A 286 -29.32 4.45 14.99
N GLY A 287 -28.31 4.66 15.85
CA GLY A 287 -27.54 3.57 16.47
C GLY A 287 -26.40 3.03 15.61
N TYR A 288 -25.92 3.81 14.63
CA TYR A 288 -24.74 3.48 13.82
C TYR A 288 -23.75 4.65 13.85
N VAL A 289 -22.47 4.40 13.55
CA VAL A 289 -21.37 5.38 13.45
C VAL A 289 -20.54 5.16 12.16
N GLY A 290 -19.73 6.15 11.78
CA GLY A 290 -19.01 6.15 10.50
C GLY A 290 -17.64 5.46 10.50
N ASN A 291 -17.30 4.72 11.54
CA ASN A 291 -16.04 3.99 11.68
C ASN A 291 -16.31 2.52 11.99
N ALA A 292 -15.35 1.65 11.69
CA ALA A 292 -15.48 0.19 11.78
C ALA A 292 -14.50 -0.38 12.83
N ASP A 293 -14.27 0.40 13.89
CA ASP A 293 -13.12 0.24 14.78
C ASP A 293 -13.44 -0.58 16.04
N ASP A 294 -14.63 -1.16 16.18
CA ASP A 294 -15.08 -1.91 17.36
C ASP A 294 -15.06 -3.43 17.10
N CYS A 295 -14.36 -4.19 17.95
CA CYS A 295 -14.29 -5.66 17.85
C CYS A 295 -15.29 -6.42 18.74
N ASP A 296 -15.83 -5.78 19.78
CA ASP A 296 -16.91 -6.31 20.64
C ASP A 296 -17.90 -5.20 21.01
N ASP A 297 -18.86 -5.01 20.11
CA ASP A 297 -19.99 -4.05 20.17
C ASP A 297 -20.96 -4.24 21.34
N THR A 298 -20.59 -5.05 22.33
CA THR A 298 -21.30 -5.14 23.60
C THR A 298 -20.52 -4.60 24.79
N GLU A 299 -19.25 -4.19 24.59
CA GLU A 299 -18.33 -3.70 25.61
C GLU A 299 -17.71 -2.33 25.23
N PRO A 300 -18.10 -1.23 25.89
CA PRO A 300 -17.70 0.14 25.55
C PRO A 300 -16.20 0.48 25.59
N ASP A 301 -15.39 -0.46 26.09
CA ASP A 301 -13.95 -0.32 26.22
C ASP A 301 -13.21 -1.21 25.18
N ALA A 302 -13.90 -1.80 24.19
CA ALA A 302 -13.37 -2.71 23.17
C ALA A 302 -13.33 -2.12 21.75
N TRP A 303 -12.41 -1.18 21.53
CA TRP A 303 -12.25 -0.46 20.25
C TRP A 303 -10.79 -0.23 19.89
N THR A 304 -10.52 -0.04 18.60
CA THR A 304 -9.17 0.01 18.04
C THR A 304 -8.31 1.11 18.67
N GLY A 305 -7.28 0.71 19.41
CA GLY A 305 -6.39 1.64 20.11
C GLY A 305 -6.90 2.13 21.47
N ALA A 306 -7.91 1.46 22.05
CA ALA A 306 -8.17 1.54 23.48
C ALA A 306 -6.93 1.10 24.28
N ALA A 307 -6.95 1.35 25.59
CA ALA A 307 -5.89 0.82 26.45
C ALA A 307 -6.38 -0.51 27.03
N GLU A 308 -5.54 -1.53 26.92
CA GLU A 308 -5.79 -2.82 27.59
C GLU A 308 -6.09 -2.62 29.07
N SER A 309 -7.18 -3.25 29.49
CA SER A 309 -7.52 -3.51 30.88
C SER A 309 -7.30 -4.99 31.13
N CYS A 310 -7.12 -5.38 32.39
CA CYS A 310 -7.07 -6.81 32.68
C CYS A 310 -8.46 -7.34 33.01
N ASP A 311 -9.21 -7.68 31.97
CA ASP A 311 -10.59 -8.17 32.08
C ASP A 311 -10.89 -9.35 31.14
N GLU A 312 -9.85 -9.93 30.52
CA GLU A 312 -9.96 -11.02 29.53
C GLU A 312 -10.67 -10.60 28.23
N VAL A 313 -10.83 -9.30 27.98
CA VAL A 313 -11.32 -8.72 26.72
C VAL A 313 -10.13 -8.18 25.92
N ASP A 314 -10.21 -8.29 24.60
CA ASP A 314 -9.29 -7.62 23.67
C ASP A 314 -9.79 -6.17 23.54
N ASN A 315 -9.27 -5.26 24.37
CA ASN A 315 -9.80 -3.90 24.43
C ASN A 315 -9.35 -3.08 23.22
N ASP A 316 -8.12 -3.27 22.76
CA ASP A 316 -7.53 -2.48 21.68
C ASP A 316 -7.70 -3.07 20.28
N CYS A 317 -8.39 -4.22 20.20
CA CYS A 317 -8.76 -4.95 19.00
C CYS A 317 -7.58 -5.44 18.15
N ASP A 318 -6.42 -5.72 18.76
CA ASP A 318 -5.22 -6.22 18.08
C ASP A 318 -5.12 -7.77 18.01
N SER A 319 -6.12 -8.47 18.57
CA SER A 319 -6.21 -9.93 18.70
C SER A 319 -5.29 -10.56 19.76
N ALA A 320 -4.54 -9.78 20.52
CA ALA A 320 -4.04 -10.17 21.82
C ALA A 320 -5.07 -9.77 22.91
N VAL A 321 -4.88 -10.30 24.12
CA VAL A 321 -5.80 -10.08 25.23
C VAL A 321 -4.93 -9.75 26.43
N ASP A 322 -5.23 -8.62 27.07
CA ASP A 322 -4.56 -8.08 28.25
C ASP A 322 -3.05 -7.81 28.02
N GLU A 323 -2.58 -7.62 26.79
CA GLU A 323 -1.16 -7.33 26.54
C GLU A 323 -0.75 -5.94 27.05
N GLY A 324 0.53 -5.80 27.43
CA GLY A 324 1.03 -4.54 28.01
C GLY A 324 0.53 -4.23 29.43
N VAL A 325 -0.48 -4.93 29.95
CA VAL A 325 -0.92 -4.86 31.36
C VAL A 325 -0.53 -6.07 32.20
N LEU A 326 0.01 -7.12 31.57
CA LEU A 326 0.57 -8.26 32.31
C LEU A 326 1.78 -7.83 33.16
N VAL A 327 1.81 -8.31 34.39
CA VAL A 327 2.95 -8.20 35.31
C VAL A 327 3.64 -9.56 35.37
N ASP A 328 4.98 -9.56 35.32
CA ASP A 328 5.75 -10.78 35.57
C ASP A 328 5.76 -11.08 37.07
N TRP A 329 5.27 -12.26 37.42
CA TRP A 329 5.23 -12.77 38.78
C TRP A 329 6.27 -13.88 38.95
N TYR A 330 7.05 -13.81 40.01
CA TYR A 330 8.12 -14.74 40.36
C TYR A 330 7.73 -15.51 41.62
N LEU A 331 7.92 -16.82 41.63
CA LEU A 331 7.72 -17.64 42.82
C LEU A 331 8.76 -17.23 43.87
N ASP A 332 8.30 -16.87 45.07
CA ASP A 332 9.10 -16.53 46.25
C ASP A 332 8.96 -17.68 47.25
N TYR A 333 9.91 -18.63 47.20
CA TYR A 333 9.82 -19.87 47.98
C TYR A 333 10.29 -19.71 49.43
N ASP A 334 11.23 -18.81 49.71
CA ASP A 334 11.80 -18.60 51.04
C ASP A 334 11.19 -17.42 51.83
N GLY A 335 10.44 -16.54 51.16
CA GLY A 335 9.65 -15.47 51.72
C GLY A 335 10.40 -14.16 51.96
N ASP A 336 11.50 -13.89 51.25
CA ASP A 336 12.26 -12.65 51.40
C ASP A 336 11.70 -11.47 50.57
N GLY A 337 10.77 -11.75 49.65
CA GLY A 337 10.09 -10.77 48.81
C GLY A 337 10.64 -10.65 47.38
N TYR A 338 11.65 -11.44 47.04
CA TYR A 338 12.16 -11.65 45.68
C TYR A 338 11.89 -13.09 45.26
N GLY A 339 11.78 -13.32 43.96
CA GLY A 339 11.64 -14.66 43.40
C GLY A 339 12.60 -14.89 42.26
N THR A 340 12.89 -16.15 41.97
CA THR A 340 13.84 -16.48 40.90
C THR A 340 13.27 -16.20 39.49
N ASP A 341 14.08 -15.60 38.62
CA ASP A 341 13.72 -15.29 37.22
C ASP A 341 13.29 -16.53 36.42
N ALA A 342 13.77 -17.71 36.80
CA ALA A 342 13.40 -18.97 36.15
C ALA A 342 11.92 -19.38 36.38
N SER A 343 11.25 -18.76 37.36
CA SER A 343 9.87 -19.03 37.73
C SER A 343 8.86 -18.03 37.17
N ALA A 344 9.32 -17.06 36.37
CA ALA A 344 8.50 -15.96 35.87
C ALA A 344 7.24 -16.46 35.12
N VAL A 345 6.08 -15.96 35.55
CA VAL A 345 4.79 -16.15 34.90
C VAL A 345 4.12 -14.79 34.74
N SER A 346 3.79 -14.42 33.50
CA SER A 346 3.08 -13.18 33.23
C SER A 346 1.57 -13.35 33.49
N ALA A 347 1.01 -12.50 34.35
CA ALA A 347 -0.41 -12.46 34.69
C ALA A 347 -0.77 -11.10 35.29
N CYS A 348 -2.05 -10.74 35.31
CA CYS A 348 -2.45 -9.46 35.90
C CYS A 348 -2.41 -9.46 37.43
N ASP A 349 -2.85 -10.55 38.02
CA ASP A 349 -2.81 -10.79 39.46
C ASP A 349 -1.81 -11.91 39.77
N ALA A 350 -1.23 -11.86 40.97
CA ALA A 350 -0.35 -12.90 41.47
C ALA A 350 -1.05 -14.27 41.37
N PRO A 351 -0.48 -15.26 40.65
CA PRO A 351 -1.11 -16.57 40.48
C PRO A 351 -1.50 -17.23 41.82
N THR A 352 -0.67 -17.01 42.84
CA THR A 352 -0.97 -17.32 44.24
C THR A 352 -0.24 -16.33 45.16
N THR A 353 -0.51 -16.37 46.46
CA THR A 353 0.21 -15.57 47.47
C THR A 353 1.70 -15.94 47.63
N ALA A 354 2.17 -16.98 46.93
CA ALA A 354 3.59 -17.37 46.93
C ALA A 354 4.36 -16.72 45.77
N TYR A 355 3.72 -15.85 44.98
CA TYR A 355 4.39 -15.11 43.91
C TYR A 355 4.49 -13.63 44.27
N VAL A 356 5.60 -13.00 43.88
CA VAL A 356 5.92 -11.58 44.07
C VAL A 356 6.25 -10.94 42.73
N ALA A 357 6.16 -9.60 42.63
CA ALA A 357 6.45 -8.88 41.38
C ALA A 357 7.96 -8.55 41.20
N SER A 358 8.78 -8.87 42.20
CA SER A 358 10.22 -8.61 42.21
C SER A 358 10.98 -9.88 41.83
N GLY A 359 11.66 -9.88 40.69
CA GLY A 359 12.57 -10.96 40.27
C GLY A 359 14.01 -10.75 40.77
N GLY A 360 14.92 -11.62 40.35
CA GLY A 360 16.36 -11.48 40.59
C GLY A 360 16.95 -12.28 41.76
N ASP A 361 16.18 -13.18 42.40
CA ASP A 361 16.71 -14.08 43.42
C ASP A 361 17.60 -15.18 42.78
N CYS A 362 18.84 -15.27 43.25
CA CYS A 362 19.84 -16.23 42.79
C CYS A 362 19.88 -17.55 43.58
N ASP A 363 19.28 -17.63 44.78
CA ASP A 363 18.97 -18.88 45.49
C ASP A 363 17.65 -18.76 46.28
N ASP A 364 16.55 -19.05 45.58
CA ASP A 364 15.16 -19.01 46.06
C ASP A 364 14.85 -19.92 47.29
N ASN A 365 15.84 -20.64 47.81
CA ASN A 365 15.72 -21.44 49.04
C ASN A 365 16.37 -20.79 50.26
N ASP A 366 17.05 -19.64 50.10
CA ASP A 366 17.79 -18.96 51.16
C ASP A 366 17.66 -17.44 51.07
N THR A 367 16.93 -16.89 52.05
CA THR A 367 16.58 -15.46 52.22
C THR A 367 17.76 -14.48 52.30
N ALA A 368 18.99 -15.00 52.26
CA ALA A 368 20.21 -14.21 52.22
C ALA A 368 20.57 -13.76 50.80
N TYR A 369 20.02 -14.38 49.75
CA TYR A 369 20.41 -14.19 48.35
C TYR A 369 19.34 -13.43 47.56
N SER A 370 19.36 -12.10 47.63
CA SER A 370 18.40 -11.29 46.87
C SER A 370 18.90 -9.87 46.57
N PRO A 371 18.35 -9.20 45.54
CA PRO A 371 18.74 -7.84 45.17
C PRO A 371 18.76 -6.85 46.34
N GLY A 372 19.96 -6.35 46.65
CA GLY A 372 20.20 -5.42 47.76
C GLY A 372 20.35 -6.09 49.13
N ALA A 373 20.58 -7.40 49.18
CA ALA A 373 21.05 -8.10 50.37
C ALA A 373 22.33 -7.47 50.92
N THR A 374 22.64 -7.76 52.18
CA THR A 374 23.84 -7.21 52.81
C THR A 374 25.04 -8.07 52.42
N PRO A 375 26.09 -7.50 51.81
CA PRO A 375 27.28 -8.22 51.37
C PRO A 375 27.91 -9.06 52.49
N GLY A 376 28.21 -10.33 52.17
CA GLY A 376 29.00 -11.24 53.00
C GLY A 376 30.51 -11.02 52.85
N CYS A 377 31.31 -11.83 53.56
CA CYS A 377 32.78 -11.81 53.45
C CYS A 377 33.33 -13.23 53.19
N ASP A 378 32.66 -14.00 52.36
CA ASP A 378 32.98 -15.39 52.07
C ASP A 378 33.05 -15.71 50.57
N GLY A 379 33.08 -14.68 49.72
CA GLY A 379 33.27 -14.83 48.27
C GLY A 379 32.02 -15.27 47.51
N GLU A 380 30.85 -15.19 48.15
CA GLU A 380 29.55 -15.40 47.51
C GLU A 380 28.93 -14.07 47.08
N ASP A 381 27.99 -14.12 46.13
CA ASP A 381 27.21 -12.99 45.62
C ASP A 381 25.84 -12.98 46.31
N TYR A 382 25.68 -12.22 47.40
CA TYR A 382 24.42 -12.18 48.15
C TYR A 382 23.41 -11.25 47.53
N ASP A 383 23.85 -10.16 46.90
CA ASP A 383 22.94 -9.18 46.32
C ASP A 383 22.54 -9.49 44.87
N CYS A 384 22.99 -10.64 44.36
CA CYS A 384 22.66 -11.22 43.06
C CYS A 384 22.93 -10.26 41.89
N ASP A 385 23.94 -9.38 42.03
CA ASP A 385 24.32 -8.42 40.98
C ASP A 385 25.32 -9.03 39.95
N GLY A 386 25.73 -10.28 40.18
CA GLY A 386 26.64 -11.03 39.33
C GLY A 386 28.12 -10.78 39.64
N LEU A 387 28.42 -10.03 40.71
CA LEU A 387 29.76 -9.79 41.22
C LEU A 387 29.91 -10.44 42.60
N VAL A 388 31.13 -10.85 42.90
CA VAL A 388 31.45 -11.30 44.26
C VAL A 388 31.38 -10.08 45.18
N ASP A 389 30.66 -10.23 46.28
CA ASP A 389 30.56 -9.19 47.28
C ASP A 389 31.92 -8.81 47.87
N ASN A 390 32.16 -7.50 48.01
CA ASN A 390 33.37 -6.95 48.61
C ASN A 390 34.66 -7.19 47.78
N ASP A 391 34.51 -7.23 46.45
CA ASP A 391 35.56 -7.16 45.42
C ASP A 391 35.89 -5.70 45.06
N GLY A 392 37.07 -5.21 45.46
CA GLY A 392 37.45 -3.80 45.41
C GLY A 392 37.75 -3.27 44.01
N ASP A 393 38.19 -4.14 43.10
CA ASP A 393 38.65 -3.77 41.77
C ASP A 393 37.92 -4.50 40.62
N GLY A 394 37.10 -5.50 40.94
CA GLY A 394 36.20 -6.21 40.02
C GLY A 394 36.85 -7.41 39.33
N ASP A 395 37.86 -8.04 39.93
CA ASP A 395 38.57 -9.18 39.35
C ASP A 395 37.93 -10.56 39.64
N GLY A 396 36.89 -10.57 40.47
CA GLY A 396 36.15 -11.75 40.89
C GLY A 396 36.67 -12.40 42.18
N TYR A 397 37.60 -11.76 42.91
CA TYR A 397 38.11 -12.20 44.19
C TYR A 397 37.77 -11.18 45.29
N ALA A 398 37.43 -11.67 46.48
CA ALA A 398 37.14 -10.80 47.61
C ALA A 398 38.42 -10.16 48.19
N ASP A 399 38.30 -8.91 48.67
CA ASP A 399 39.37 -8.07 49.23
C ASP A 399 40.16 -8.76 50.37
N LEU A 400 41.49 -8.53 50.43
CA LEU A 400 42.36 -9.10 51.48
C LEU A 400 41.91 -8.72 52.90
N SER A 401 41.37 -7.51 53.05
CA SER A 401 40.92 -6.91 54.30
C SER A 401 39.67 -7.58 54.85
N CYS A 402 38.88 -8.25 54.00
CA CYS A 402 37.80 -9.14 54.43
C CYS A 402 38.23 -10.61 54.53
N GLY A 403 39.51 -10.92 54.29
CA GLY A 403 40.08 -12.26 54.37
C GLY A 403 39.96 -13.07 53.07
N GLY A 404 39.67 -12.41 51.95
CA GLY A 404 39.72 -13.00 50.62
C GLY A 404 41.15 -13.09 50.07
N ASP A 405 41.28 -13.59 48.85
CA ASP A 405 42.57 -13.93 48.24
C ASP A 405 43.16 -12.81 47.38
N ASP A 406 42.41 -11.74 47.06
CA ASP A 406 42.94 -10.57 46.33
C ASP A 406 43.99 -9.86 47.18
N CYS A 407 45.11 -9.52 46.58
CA CYS A 407 46.29 -8.92 47.22
C CYS A 407 46.54 -7.47 46.77
N ASP A 408 45.79 -6.98 45.77
CA ASP A 408 45.81 -5.61 45.32
C ASP A 408 44.39 -5.18 44.92
N ASP A 409 43.61 -4.73 45.92
CA ASP A 409 42.20 -4.30 45.79
C ASP A 409 41.98 -3.03 44.92
N THR A 410 42.94 -2.69 44.05
CA THR A 410 42.92 -1.54 43.17
C THR A 410 43.29 -1.84 41.72
N ASP A 411 43.72 -3.07 41.37
CA ASP A 411 44.15 -3.45 40.03
C ASP A 411 43.74 -4.87 39.65
N ALA A 412 42.58 -4.96 38.98
CA ALA A 412 41.94 -6.22 38.61
C ALA A 412 42.73 -7.12 37.63
N SER A 413 43.93 -6.71 37.22
CA SER A 413 44.86 -7.56 36.47
C SER A 413 45.74 -8.43 37.38
N ILE A 414 45.74 -8.18 38.69
CA ILE A 414 46.61 -8.79 39.69
C ILE A 414 45.86 -9.88 40.47
N VAL A 415 45.52 -10.97 39.77
CA VAL A 415 44.85 -12.12 40.41
C VAL A 415 45.85 -13.07 41.11
N PRO A 416 45.45 -13.81 42.16
CA PRO A 416 46.33 -14.70 42.94
C PRO A 416 47.07 -15.78 42.14
N GLU A 417 46.54 -16.15 40.97
CA GLU A 417 47.08 -17.23 40.12
C GLU A 417 47.95 -16.74 38.94
N GLN A 418 48.10 -15.42 38.71
CA GLN A 418 48.91 -14.91 37.59
C GLN A 418 50.37 -14.63 37.97
N SER A 419 51.28 -15.20 37.17
CA SER A 419 52.74 -15.01 37.30
C SER A 419 53.10 -13.52 37.18
N GLY A 420 53.52 -12.94 38.31
CA GLY A 420 54.01 -11.57 38.40
C GLY A 420 53.05 -10.53 38.98
N GLY A 421 51.81 -10.91 39.35
CA GLY A 421 50.87 -10.01 40.04
C GLY A 421 51.10 -9.99 41.54
N CYS A 422 51.07 -11.17 42.18
CA CYS A 422 51.41 -11.35 43.58
C CYS A 422 52.39 -12.49 43.78
N ALA A 423 53.41 -12.24 44.59
CA ALA A 423 54.32 -13.30 44.98
C ALA A 423 53.56 -14.34 45.81
N LEU A 424 53.74 -15.62 45.47
CA LEU A 424 53.06 -16.73 46.13
C LEU A 424 53.50 -16.87 47.61
N GLY A 425 54.55 -16.17 48.02
CA GLY A 425 55.07 -16.06 49.38
C GLY A 425 56.41 -15.30 49.42
N SER A 426 56.94 -15.01 50.62
CA SER A 426 58.24 -14.35 50.77
C SER A 426 59.44 -15.28 50.63
N SER A 427 59.17 -16.59 50.66
CA SER A 427 60.13 -17.67 50.48
C SER A 427 59.41 -18.90 49.94
N CYS A 428 60.15 -19.87 49.43
CA CYS A 428 59.57 -21.16 49.05
C CYS A 428 58.81 -21.85 50.20
N LEU A 429 59.20 -21.58 51.45
CA LEU A 429 58.50 -22.10 52.63
C LEU A 429 57.12 -21.46 52.78
N ASP A 430 56.99 -20.16 52.53
CA ASP A 430 55.70 -19.45 52.61
C ASP A 430 54.77 -19.88 51.47
N VAL A 431 55.31 -20.02 50.25
CA VAL A 431 54.57 -20.56 49.10
C VAL A 431 53.94 -21.92 49.43
N MET A 432 54.71 -22.78 50.11
CA MET A 432 54.19 -24.07 50.58
C MET A 432 53.17 -23.92 51.71
N GLY A 433 53.42 -23.04 52.68
CA GLY A 433 52.52 -22.77 53.80
C GLY A 433 51.15 -22.23 53.38
N ASN A 434 51.13 -21.45 52.30
CA ASN A 434 49.93 -20.84 51.72
C ASN A 434 49.16 -21.79 50.78
N GLY A 435 49.65 -23.01 50.54
CA GLY A 435 48.97 -24.01 49.69
C GLY A 435 49.22 -23.88 48.19
N TYR A 436 50.03 -22.91 47.75
CA TYR A 436 50.34 -22.68 46.33
C TYR A 436 51.43 -23.61 45.76
N SER A 437 51.93 -24.57 46.54
CA SER A 437 52.94 -25.52 46.10
C SER A 437 52.38 -26.51 45.07
N SER A 438 52.86 -26.41 43.82
CA SER A 438 52.60 -27.34 42.72
C SER A 438 53.70 -28.42 42.52
N GLY A 439 54.64 -28.53 43.46
CA GLY A 439 55.80 -29.43 43.40
C GLY A 439 57.13 -28.71 43.15
N ASP A 440 58.22 -29.42 42.93
CA ASP A 440 59.53 -28.77 42.70
C ASP A 440 59.53 -27.98 41.39
N GLY A 441 60.02 -26.74 41.40
CA GLY A 441 59.94 -25.89 40.21
C GLY A 441 60.33 -24.44 40.47
N LEU A 442 60.09 -23.59 39.47
CA LEU A 442 60.25 -22.14 39.62
C LEU A 442 58.99 -21.56 40.25
N TYR A 443 59.18 -20.69 41.22
CA TYR A 443 58.12 -19.91 41.86
C TYR A 443 58.56 -18.47 41.98
N THR A 444 57.62 -17.55 41.81
CA THR A 444 57.84 -16.14 42.06
C THR A 444 57.67 -15.87 43.56
N ILE A 445 58.75 -15.43 44.21
CA ILE A 445 58.74 -15.02 45.62
C ILE A 445 59.07 -13.53 45.74
N ASP A 446 58.67 -12.93 46.85
CA ASP A 446 58.99 -11.55 47.21
C ASP A 446 59.55 -11.49 48.65
N PRO A 447 60.87 -11.57 48.84
CA PRO A 447 61.48 -11.71 50.16
C PRO A 447 61.34 -10.51 51.08
N ASP A 448 61.14 -9.29 50.55
CA ASP A 448 60.85 -8.12 51.36
C ASP A 448 59.34 -7.86 51.50
N GLY A 449 58.54 -8.38 50.56
CA GLY A 449 57.07 -8.36 50.58
C GLY A 449 56.49 -7.32 49.62
N TYR A 450 55.22 -7.50 49.24
CA TYR A 450 54.61 -6.74 48.15
C TYR A 450 54.80 -5.23 48.30
N GLY A 451 55.36 -4.61 47.27
CA GLY A 451 55.58 -3.17 47.19
C GLY A 451 56.76 -2.63 48.02
N THR A 452 57.62 -3.49 48.59
CA THR A 452 58.65 -3.06 49.55
C THR A 452 60.09 -3.07 49.05
N GLY A 453 60.34 -2.53 47.85
CA GLY A 453 61.68 -2.09 47.44
C GLY A 453 62.41 -3.05 46.50
N THR A 454 62.27 -4.36 46.65
CA THR A 454 62.67 -5.35 45.64
C THR A 454 61.43 -5.80 44.88
N SER A 455 61.55 -5.97 43.56
CA SER A 455 60.45 -6.57 42.78
C SER A 455 60.44 -8.09 43.01
N PRO A 456 59.26 -8.74 43.00
CA PRO A 456 59.18 -10.19 43.02
C PRO A 456 60.04 -10.82 41.92
N TYR A 457 60.65 -11.96 42.21
CA TYR A 457 61.51 -12.66 41.24
C TYR A 457 61.42 -14.17 41.38
N ASP A 458 61.74 -14.87 40.29
CA ASP A 458 61.68 -16.32 40.25
C ASP A 458 62.88 -16.96 40.97
N VAL A 459 62.55 -17.88 41.85
CA VAL A 459 63.51 -18.80 42.50
C VAL A 459 63.13 -20.23 42.19
N TYR A 460 64.12 -21.11 42.18
CA TYR A 460 63.80 -22.53 42.18
C TYR A 460 63.47 -22.95 43.62
N CYS A 461 62.26 -23.43 43.82
CA CYS A 461 61.81 -24.03 45.05
C CYS A 461 61.84 -25.54 44.95
N ASP A 462 62.47 -26.16 45.94
CA ASP A 462 62.30 -27.58 46.21
C ASP A 462 61.19 -27.70 47.27
N MET A 463 60.04 -28.19 46.82
CA MET A 463 58.81 -28.37 47.59
C MET A 463 58.61 -29.82 48.02
N SER A 464 59.57 -30.71 47.75
CA SER A 464 59.42 -32.14 48.02
C SER A 464 60.42 -32.65 49.06
N THR A 465 61.65 -32.11 49.06
CA THR A 465 62.75 -32.61 49.88
C THR A 465 62.64 -32.14 51.33
N ASP A 466 62.75 -33.09 52.28
CA ASP A 466 62.72 -32.83 53.73
C ASP A 466 61.51 -31.99 54.19
N GLY A 467 60.35 -32.24 53.57
CA GLY A 467 59.13 -31.48 53.83
C GLY A 467 59.02 -30.15 53.10
N GLY A 468 59.89 -29.90 52.10
CA GLY A 468 59.77 -28.84 51.10
C GLY A 468 59.89 -27.41 51.60
N GLY A 469 59.85 -26.45 50.68
CA GLY A 469 60.01 -25.03 51.00
C GLY A 469 61.45 -24.53 50.97
N TRP A 470 62.35 -25.25 50.29
CA TRP A 470 63.75 -24.83 50.14
C TRP A 470 63.93 -23.91 48.94
N THR A 471 64.56 -22.77 49.16
CA THR A 471 64.84 -21.74 48.15
C THR A 471 66.28 -21.86 47.63
N LEU A 472 66.48 -22.06 46.33
CA LEU A 472 67.81 -22.03 45.72
C LEU A 472 68.33 -20.59 45.67
N VAL A 473 69.44 -20.31 46.37
CA VAL A 473 70.03 -18.96 46.42
C VAL A 473 71.37 -18.85 45.68
N TRP A 474 72.02 -19.99 45.36
CA TRP A 474 73.30 -19.97 44.61
C TRP A 474 73.62 -21.29 43.91
N LYS A 475 74.29 -21.23 42.74
CA LYS A 475 74.73 -22.40 41.94
C LYS A 475 76.01 -22.10 41.13
N HIS A 476 76.99 -23.01 41.10
CA HIS A 476 78.22 -22.87 40.28
C HIS A 476 78.91 -24.19 39.88
N ALA A 477 79.67 -24.25 38.76
CA ALA A 477 80.35 -25.46 38.23
C ALA A 477 81.86 -25.28 37.92
N TYR A 478 82.71 -26.31 38.11
CA TYR A 478 84.20 -26.35 37.92
C TYR A 478 84.66 -27.39 36.88
N GLU A 479 85.86 -27.29 36.30
CA GLU A 479 86.51 -28.29 35.41
C GLU A 479 88.00 -28.56 35.80
N GLU A 480 88.46 -29.84 35.89
CA GLU A 480 89.88 -30.19 36.19
C GLU A 480 90.76 -30.27 34.92
N VAL A 481 92.01 -29.77 34.98
CA VAL A 481 93.00 -29.84 33.89
C VAL A 481 94.37 -30.29 34.42
N GLY A 482 94.71 -31.58 34.33
CA GLY A 482 96.08 -32.09 34.57
C GLY A 482 96.24 -33.16 35.67
N THR A 483 97.49 -33.60 35.92
CA THR A 483 97.79 -34.64 36.92
C THR A 483 97.50 -34.15 38.34
N PRO A 484 96.80 -34.94 39.17
CA PRO A 484 96.29 -34.50 40.46
C PRO A 484 97.43 -34.49 41.47
N THR A 485 98.12 -33.38 41.68
CA THR A 485 98.92 -33.24 42.93
C THR A 485 99.33 -31.83 43.37
N THR A 486 99.04 -30.69 42.73
CA THR A 486 99.43 -29.41 43.38
C THR A 486 98.75 -28.09 42.99
N ASP A 487 97.78 -28.03 42.07
CA ASP A 487 97.09 -26.77 41.74
C ASP A 487 95.60 -27.02 41.39
N MET A 488 94.67 -26.67 42.28
CA MET A 488 93.26 -26.48 41.92
C MET A 488 93.09 -25.04 41.43
N ARG A 489 92.57 -24.82 40.21
CA ARG A 489 92.35 -23.48 39.66
C ARG A 489 90.88 -23.28 39.32
N PHE A 490 90.34 -22.12 39.68
CA PHE A 490 88.97 -21.72 39.34
C PHE A 490 88.94 -21.09 37.95
N TYR A 491 87.99 -21.51 37.11
CA TYR A 491 87.80 -21.02 35.76
C TYR A 491 86.39 -20.47 35.63
N SER A 492 86.25 -19.24 35.16
CA SER A 492 84.96 -18.69 34.71
C SER A 492 84.74 -18.89 33.21
N SER A 493 85.75 -19.38 32.47
CA SER A 493 85.68 -19.87 31.08
C SER A 493 86.82 -20.87 30.77
N THR A 494 86.70 -21.67 29.70
CA THR A 494 87.50 -22.89 29.43
C THR A 494 89.03 -22.76 29.34
N LEU A 495 89.63 -21.56 29.35
CA LEU A 495 91.07 -21.41 29.08
C LEU A 495 91.84 -20.40 29.96
N THR A 496 91.21 -19.74 30.93
CA THR A 496 91.88 -18.71 31.77
C THR A 496 91.59 -18.91 33.26
N PRO A 497 92.59 -19.27 34.10
CA PRO A 497 92.40 -19.41 35.54
C PRO A 497 92.39 -18.05 36.25
N CYS A 498 91.54 -17.86 37.27
CA CYS A 498 91.53 -16.63 38.08
C CYS A 498 92.72 -16.67 39.08
N GLU A 499 93.54 -15.61 39.17
CA GLU A 499 94.80 -15.63 39.95
C GLU A 499 94.78 -14.75 41.22
N SER A 500 93.86 -13.77 41.37
CA SER A 500 93.76 -12.97 42.61
C SER A 500 92.44 -12.20 42.80
N ILE A 501 92.26 -11.56 43.97
CA ILE A 501 91.11 -10.71 44.35
C ILE A 501 90.86 -9.52 43.40
N GLY A 502 91.83 -9.16 42.55
CA GLY A 502 91.67 -8.09 41.55
C GLY A 502 90.77 -8.46 40.36
N ASP A 503 90.39 -9.73 40.22
CA ASP A 503 89.57 -10.26 39.12
C ASP A 503 88.06 -10.28 39.45
N ALA A 504 87.63 -9.55 40.49
CA ALA A 504 86.30 -9.61 41.11
C ALA A 504 85.10 -9.23 40.22
N ASP A 505 85.34 -8.59 39.07
CA ASP A 505 84.26 -8.15 38.17
C ASP A 505 83.65 -9.31 37.34
N TRP A 506 84.27 -10.50 37.32
CA TRP A 506 83.80 -11.61 36.46
C TRP A 506 84.05 -13.04 36.98
N CYS A 507 84.63 -13.24 38.18
CA CYS A 507 84.79 -14.57 38.81
C CYS A 507 84.10 -14.65 40.20
N ASN A 508 83.36 -15.75 40.46
CA ASN A 508 82.81 -16.09 41.79
C ASN A 508 83.84 -16.90 42.61
N VAL A 509 84.78 -16.25 43.30
CA VAL A 509 85.78 -16.98 44.12
C VAL A 509 85.44 -16.86 45.62
N PRO A 510 85.08 -17.95 46.32
CA PRO A 510 85.00 -17.92 47.78
C PRO A 510 86.41 -17.71 48.37
N GLN A 511 86.58 -16.60 49.09
CA GLN A 511 87.86 -16.23 49.71
C GLN A 511 87.88 -16.66 51.17
N LYS A 512 88.88 -17.46 51.53
CA LYS A 512 89.15 -17.85 52.92
C LYS A 512 90.25 -16.99 53.51
N THR A 513 89.92 -16.17 54.49
CA THR A 513 90.88 -15.27 55.16
C THR A 513 90.99 -15.63 56.64
N VAL A 514 92.20 -15.83 57.15
CA VAL A 514 92.41 -16.03 58.60
C VAL A 514 92.33 -14.67 59.28
N ILE A 515 91.42 -14.51 60.23
CA ILE A 515 91.19 -13.26 60.97
C ILE A 515 91.25 -13.54 62.46
N GLY A 516 92.44 -13.94 62.93
CA GLY A 516 92.69 -14.20 64.34
C GLY A 516 93.59 -15.41 64.55
N LEU A 517 93.75 -15.81 65.82
CA LEU A 517 94.51 -17.00 66.17
C LEU A 517 93.72 -18.30 65.94
N THR A 518 92.38 -18.22 65.85
CA THR A 518 91.48 -19.37 65.67
C THR A 518 90.31 -19.10 64.71
N GLU A 519 89.91 -17.83 64.54
CA GLU A 519 88.84 -17.42 63.60
C GLU A 519 89.28 -17.27 62.13
N GLN A 520 88.37 -17.67 61.24
CA GLN A 520 88.51 -17.60 59.80
C GLN A 520 87.23 -16.99 59.19
N ARG A 521 87.38 -16.19 58.14
CA ARG A 521 86.31 -15.61 57.34
C ARG A 521 86.22 -16.31 56.00
N VAL A 522 85.01 -16.66 55.57
CA VAL A 522 84.72 -17.12 54.21
C VAL A 522 83.75 -16.14 53.59
N THR A 523 84.16 -15.47 52.52
CA THR A 523 83.33 -14.48 51.83
C THR A 523 83.20 -14.87 50.36
N ALA A 524 81.98 -14.85 49.81
CA ALA A 524 81.72 -14.98 48.38
C ALA A 524 81.00 -13.73 47.86
N THR A 525 81.37 -13.32 46.66
CA THR A 525 80.83 -12.13 45.99
C THR A 525 80.39 -12.48 44.57
N HIS A 526 79.28 -11.90 44.14
CA HIS A 526 78.80 -11.94 42.76
C HIS A 526 78.59 -10.51 42.25
N ASN A 527 79.23 -10.15 41.12
CA ASN A 527 79.19 -8.79 40.55
C ASN A 527 79.48 -7.67 41.57
N GLY A 528 80.46 -7.90 42.46
CA GLY A 528 80.86 -6.95 43.49
C GLY A 528 79.96 -6.88 44.74
N ILE A 529 78.86 -7.65 44.78
CA ILE A 529 77.96 -7.73 45.94
C ILE A 529 78.33 -8.95 46.78
N ILE A 530 78.44 -8.78 48.10
CA ILE A 530 78.61 -9.88 49.05
C ILE A 530 77.31 -10.66 49.10
N ILE A 531 77.34 -11.89 48.59
CA ILE A 531 76.21 -12.82 48.64
C ILE A 531 76.33 -13.82 49.79
N TYR A 532 77.53 -13.94 50.37
CA TYR A 532 77.80 -14.79 51.52
C TYR A 532 79.01 -14.29 52.30
N ASP A 533 78.88 -14.19 53.64
CA ASP A 533 79.96 -13.77 54.52
C ASP A 533 79.86 -14.46 55.89
N PHE A 534 80.77 -15.39 56.16
CA PHE A 534 80.83 -16.12 57.43
C PHE A 534 82.12 -15.83 58.18
N VAL A 535 82.05 -15.61 59.49
CA VAL A 535 83.19 -15.43 60.39
C VAL A 535 83.05 -16.39 61.58
N GLY A 536 84.01 -17.28 61.78
CA GLY A 536 83.98 -18.21 62.92
C GLY A 536 85.26 -19.05 63.11
N ASP A 537 85.34 -19.75 64.24
CA ASP A 537 86.48 -20.57 64.65
C ASP A 537 86.53 -21.89 63.86
N LEU A 538 87.48 -22.01 62.93
CA LEU A 538 87.68 -23.23 62.11
C LEU A 538 88.85 -24.02 62.71
N ASN A 539 88.59 -24.78 63.79
CA ASN A 539 89.60 -25.52 64.55
C ASN A 539 90.22 -26.69 63.75
N SER A 540 91.52 -26.92 63.94
CA SER A 540 92.37 -28.02 63.43
C SER A 540 91.92 -29.47 63.72
N SER A 541 90.81 -29.67 64.43
CA SER A 541 90.13 -30.97 64.58
C SER A 541 89.07 -31.23 63.49
N LEU A 542 88.85 -30.28 62.58
CA LEU A 542 88.06 -30.39 61.35
C LEU A 542 88.71 -31.34 60.30
N ASP A 543 89.46 -32.36 60.71
CA ASP A 543 90.00 -33.38 59.80
C ASP A 543 89.78 -34.81 60.34
N SER A 544 89.17 -34.96 61.53
CA SER A 544 88.97 -36.29 62.14
C SER A 544 87.56 -36.58 62.64
N ASP A 545 86.61 -35.64 62.57
CA ASP A 545 85.17 -35.89 62.81
C ASP A 545 84.34 -34.92 61.95
N TRP A 546 84.48 -35.03 60.63
CA TRP A 546 83.58 -34.42 59.64
C TRP A 546 82.20 -35.08 59.75
N THR A 547 81.23 -34.38 60.32
CA THR A 547 79.83 -34.83 60.36
C THR A 547 78.97 -33.88 59.54
N GLY A 548 78.79 -34.21 58.26
CA GLY A 548 77.83 -33.60 57.36
C GLY A 548 77.00 -34.69 56.67
N GLY A 549 75.68 -34.50 56.61
CA GLY A 549 74.70 -35.41 56.01
C GLY A 549 74.41 -35.10 54.53
N VAL A 550 73.89 -36.11 53.82
CA VAL A 550 73.62 -36.10 52.37
C VAL A 550 72.20 -35.60 52.07
N LEU A 551 72.06 -34.77 51.03
CA LEU A 551 70.83 -34.65 50.24
C LEU A 551 70.79 -35.78 49.23
N ALA A 552 69.75 -36.62 49.27
CA ALA A 552 69.45 -37.51 48.15
C ALA A 552 69.00 -36.63 46.96
N ASN A 553 69.63 -36.82 45.79
CA ASN A 553 69.27 -36.25 44.48
C ASN A 553 69.73 -34.82 44.14
N SER A 554 70.99 -34.44 44.39
CA SER A 554 71.64 -33.45 43.53
C SER A 554 73.16 -33.67 43.36
N VAL A 555 73.51 -34.17 42.17
CA VAL A 555 74.71 -34.00 41.32
C VAL A 555 74.87 -35.30 40.53
N GLU A 556 74.66 -35.20 39.22
CA GLU A 556 74.96 -36.26 38.26
C GLU A 556 76.49 -36.33 38.07
N LEU A 557 77.12 -37.36 38.66
CA LEU A 557 78.43 -37.84 38.21
C LEU A 557 78.18 -38.69 36.96
N VAL A 558 78.47 -38.17 35.77
CA VAL A 558 78.46 -39.00 34.56
C VAL A 558 79.75 -39.82 34.54
N ASP A 559 79.73 -40.96 35.23
CA ASP A 559 80.57 -42.10 34.90
C ASP A 559 79.77 -43.02 33.98
N LEU A 560 80.09 -43.02 32.68
CA LEU A 560 79.42 -43.90 31.70
C LEU A 560 79.97 -45.32 31.79
N CYS A 561 79.55 -46.05 32.83
CA CYS A 561 79.58 -47.50 32.89
C CYS A 561 78.23 -48.04 33.43
N THR A 562 77.21 -47.92 32.56
CA THR A 562 75.87 -48.56 32.49
C THR A 562 75.39 -49.58 33.56
N ALA A 563 74.15 -49.38 34.07
CA ALA A 563 72.91 -50.20 33.86
C ALA A 563 71.98 -50.35 35.11
N ASN A 564 70.72 -49.91 34.92
CA ASN A 564 69.50 -49.78 35.75
C ASN A 564 68.95 -51.09 36.45
N PRO A 565 67.82 -51.10 37.23
CA PRO A 565 67.48 -50.53 38.58
C PRO A 565 66.92 -51.56 39.62
N SER A 566 66.71 -51.16 40.90
CA SER A 566 65.45 -51.30 41.72
C SER A 566 65.61 -51.59 43.24
N ALA A 567 65.29 -50.57 44.07
CA ALA A 567 64.38 -50.53 45.25
C ALA A 567 64.69 -51.12 46.69
N ILE A 568 64.83 -50.17 47.66
CA ILE A 568 64.39 -50.03 49.11
C ILE A 568 64.85 -51.03 50.23
N PRO A 569 64.84 -50.69 51.57
CA PRO A 569 64.84 -49.41 52.35
C PRO A 569 65.89 -49.29 53.51
N GLU A 570 65.93 -48.11 54.15
CA GLU A 570 66.73 -47.57 55.29
C GLU A 570 66.58 -48.28 56.67
N PRO A 571 66.89 -47.71 57.89
CA PRO A 571 67.81 -46.63 58.34
C PRO A 571 68.66 -47.07 59.58
N GLU A 572 69.55 -46.21 60.13
CA GLU A 572 69.64 -45.99 61.61
C GLU A 572 70.61 -44.87 62.04
N ASN A 573 70.01 -43.85 62.69
CA ASN A 573 70.43 -43.16 63.91
C ASN A 573 71.71 -42.30 63.97
N GLY A 574 71.50 -40.98 64.10
CA GLY A 574 72.43 -40.08 64.80
C GLY A 574 72.39 -38.63 64.33
N SER A 575 71.42 -37.85 64.81
CA SER A 575 71.23 -36.43 64.50
C SER A 575 72.27 -35.52 65.18
N HIS A 576 73.04 -34.76 64.40
CA HIS A 576 73.63 -33.49 64.83
C HIS A 576 73.60 -32.51 63.65
N ALA A 577 72.58 -31.65 63.61
CA ALA A 577 72.39 -30.63 62.58
C ALA A 577 72.78 -29.24 63.10
N ILE A 578 73.46 -28.46 62.26
CA ILE A 578 73.50 -27.00 62.36
C ILE A 578 72.78 -26.47 61.11
N PRO A 579 71.79 -25.57 61.24
CA PRO A 579 71.06 -25.03 60.09
C PRO A 579 71.94 -24.17 59.17
N GLY A 580 71.79 -24.34 57.85
CA GLY A 580 72.00 -23.26 56.88
C GLY A 580 73.17 -23.33 55.91
N LEU A 581 74.07 -24.34 55.89
CA LEU A 581 75.09 -24.51 54.83
C LEU A 581 75.60 -25.97 54.73
N THR A 582 75.77 -26.50 53.50
CA THR A 582 76.29 -27.86 53.23
C THR A 582 77.30 -27.90 52.05
N TRP A 583 78.35 -28.74 52.14
CA TRP A 583 79.36 -28.98 51.07
C TRP A 583 80.05 -30.38 51.26
N ASP A 584 80.18 -31.23 50.22
CA ASP A 584 81.29 -32.21 49.88
C ASP A 584 80.85 -33.50 49.09
N LYS A 585 81.83 -34.20 48.49
CA LYS A 585 81.87 -35.31 47.51
C LYS A 585 81.60 -36.70 48.15
N ALA A 586 80.58 -37.43 47.67
CA ALA A 586 80.30 -38.80 48.10
C ALA A 586 80.33 -39.83 46.95
N ASN A 587 81.04 -40.95 47.17
CA ASN A 587 80.93 -42.18 46.41
C ASN A 587 80.77 -43.34 47.41
N ASN A 588 79.85 -44.28 47.15
CA ASN A 588 79.72 -45.52 47.91
C ASN A 588 79.11 -46.59 46.98
N GLY A 589 79.74 -47.71 46.61
CA GLY A 589 80.98 -48.30 47.07
C GLY A 589 81.53 -49.33 46.07
N ASN A 590 82.64 -49.97 46.43
CA ASN A 590 83.39 -50.85 45.55
C ASN A 590 82.82 -52.28 45.53
N TYR A 591 82.36 -52.67 44.35
CA TYR A 591 82.47 -53.96 43.68
C TYR A 591 83.06 -55.14 44.48
N THR A 592 82.37 -56.29 44.51
CA THR A 592 83.05 -57.59 44.69
C THR A 592 83.10 -58.37 43.37
N SER A 593 84.33 -58.47 42.85
CA SER A 593 84.88 -59.46 41.90
C SER A 593 84.39 -59.48 40.44
N ASN A 594 85.18 -58.91 39.52
CA ASN A 594 86.17 -59.71 38.77
C ASN A 594 87.22 -58.83 38.04
N CYS A 595 88.40 -58.67 38.65
CA CYS A 595 89.67 -58.81 37.92
C CYS A 595 90.39 -59.99 38.56
N ASP A 596 91.01 -60.77 37.70
CA ASP A 596 91.34 -62.19 37.81
C ASP A 596 92.32 -62.54 38.94
N THR A 597 92.23 -63.81 39.35
CA THR A 597 93.12 -64.55 40.25
C THR A 597 94.53 -64.75 39.69
N ASP A 598 95.54 -64.23 40.39
CA ASP A 598 96.91 -64.76 40.64
C ASP A 598 97.83 -63.57 41.06
N ARG A 599 98.95 -63.61 41.78
CA ARG A 599 99.83 -64.64 42.36
C ARG A 599 100.75 -63.94 43.40
N TYR A 600 100.70 -64.39 44.66
CA TYR A 600 101.75 -64.32 45.72
C TYR A 600 102.13 -62.98 46.39
N GLY A 601 101.85 -62.89 47.70
CA GLY A 601 102.87 -62.54 48.71
C GLY A 601 102.85 -61.14 49.34
N SER A 602 102.14 -61.03 50.47
CA SER A 602 102.40 -60.16 51.64
C SER A 602 102.51 -58.63 51.47
N GLY A 603 101.44 -57.92 51.89
CA GLY A 603 101.52 -56.72 52.74
C GLY A 603 101.55 -55.34 52.08
N GLY A 604 100.37 -54.72 51.92
CA GLY A 604 100.19 -53.28 51.65
C GLY A 604 99.04 -52.98 50.69
N THR A 605 97.94 -52.38 51.18
CA THR A 605 96.81 -51.90 50.38
C THR A 605 97.00 -50.43 50.04
N ASP A 606 97.38 -50.11 48.79
CA ASP A 606 97.36 -48.76 48.20
C ASP A 606 96.46 -48.82 46.95
N CYS A 607 95.36 -48.07 46.93
CA CYS A 607 94.48 -47.94 45.77
C CYS A 607 94.80 -46.61 45.07
N ARG A 608 95.49 -46.65 43.91
CA ARG A 608 95.69 -45.49 43.04
C ARG A 608 94.89 -45.58 41.75
N TRP A 609 94.40 -44.41 41.32
CA TRP A 609 93.67 -44.10 40.08
C TRP A 609 94.58 -44.19 38.81
N GLU A 610 95.07 -45.36 38.41
CA GLU A 610 96.02 -45.44 37.27
C GLU A 610 95.64 -46.29 36.05
N ASN A 611 94.47 -46.94 35.95
CA ASN A 611 94.22 -47.84 34.81
C ASN A 611 93.11 -47.43 33.83
N CYS A 612 93.01 -46.15 33.48
CA CYS A 612 92.40 -45.72 32.21
C CYS A 612 93.48 -45.63 31.11
N GLN A 613 93.89 -46.77 30.56
CA GLN A 613 94.69 -46.83 29.33
C GLN A 613 93.79 -47.28 28.16
N LEU A 614 93.45 -46.36 27.25
CA LEU A 614 93.00 -46.74 25.91
C LEU A 614 94.23 -47.08 25.06
N SER A 615 94.19 -48.22 24.37
CA SER A 615 95.29 -48.71 23.54
C SER A 615 95.57 -47.78 22.34
N SER A 616 96.76 -47.20 22.35
CA SER A 616 97.60 -46.77 21.21
C SER A 616 96.95 -46.46 19.85
N SER A 617 96.93 -45.19 19.44
CA SER A 617 97.79 -44.69 18.35
C SER A 617 97.63 -43.17 18.13
N MET A 618 98.68 -42.43 18.51
CA MET A 618 99.15 -41.14 17.94
C MET A 618 98.11 -40.01 17.71
N PHE A 619 97.86 -39.20 18.75
CA PHE A 619 97.94 -37.72 18.84
C PHE A 619 97.23 -37.29 20.16
N THR A 620 98.01 -36.87 21.16
CA THR A 620 97.62 -36.52 22.55
C THR A 620 96.98 -35.12 22.62
N SER A 621 95.81 -34.88 23.24
CA SER A 621 95.55 -34.91 24.69
C SER A 621 94.03 -35.01 25.01
N PRO A 622 93.56 -35.98 25.81
CA PRO A 622 92.20 -35.99 26.40
C PRO A 622 92.19 -35.93 27.95
N TYR A 623 91.01 -35.70 28.54
CA TYR A 623 90.54 -35.79 29.94
C TYR A 623 90.26 -34.46 30.70
N HIS A 624 88.96 -34.12 30.83
CA HIS A 624 88.41 -33.12 31.76
C HIS A 624 87.25 -33.75 32.56
N THR A 625 87.08 -33.38 33.84
CA THR A 625 85.94 -33.78 34.71
C THR A 625 85.34 -32.55 35.40
N GLN A 626 84.00 -32.45 35.45
CA GLN A 626 83.24 -31.28 35.94
C GLN A 626 82.50 -31.57 37.28
N MET A 627 82.39 -30.59 38.20
CA MET A 627 81.63 -30.65 39.48
C MET A 627 80.78 -29.38 39.62
N THR A 628 79.53 -29.50 40.11
CA THR A 628 78.61 -28.36 40.35
C THR A 628 78.19 -28.31 41.82
N LEU A 629 77.96 -27.12 42.36
CA LEU A 629 77.73 -26.83 43.77
C LEU A 629 76.56 -25.86 43.92
N HIS A 630 75.59 -26.19 44.77
CA HIS A 630 74.39 -25.40 45.02
C HIS A 630 74.28 -25.00 46.49
N MET A 631 73.67 -23.84 46.79
CA MET A 631 73.32 -23.39 48.13
C MET A 631 71.82 -23.14 48.21
N TRP A 632 71.18 -23.74 49.21
CA TRP A 632 69.74 -23.67 49.45
C TRP A 632 69.48 -23.08 50.84
N VAL A 633 68.42 -22.28 50.96
CA VAL A 633 67.99 -21.65 52.21
C VAL A 633 66.52 -21.99 52.43
N ARG A 634 66.17 -22.40 53.64
CA ARG A 634 64.81 -22.63 54.10
C ARG A 634 64.66 -22.02 55.47
#